data_AF-A0A514TP95-F1
#
_entry.id   AF-A0A514TP95-F1
#
_cell.length_a   1.000
_cell.length_b   1.000
_cell.length_c   1.000
_cell.angle_alpha   90.00
_cell.angle_beta   90.00
_cell.angle_gamma   90.00
#
_symmetry.space_group_name_H-M   'P 1'
#
loop_
_entity.id
_entity.type
_entity.pdbx_description
1 polymer ?
#
loop_
_entity_poly.entity_id
_entity_poly.type
_entity_poly.pdbx_seq_one_letter_code
_entity_poly.pdbx_strand_id
1 'polypeptide(L)'
;MVEATGADGIDIDWEYPGGNRDDYKIIPNHRREWEVDAYPLLLQQLRETLGRNKVLSIAVPGLERDLMAFTSRLVPKIAEQVDFINIMTYDLINRRDTVVRHHSGIEDSRKSVQRYLDRGLPRDKANLGLGYYAKWVLTED
;
A
#
# COMPACT_ATOMS: atom_id res chain seq x y z
N MET A 1 -18.66 -10.29 8.23
CA MET A 1 -17.87 -9.56 9.24
C MET A 1 -18.40 -8.15 9.45
N VAL A 2 -18.42 -7.30 8.42
CA VAL A 2 -18.94 -5.91 8.51
C VAL A 2 -20.31 -5.84 9.19
N GLU A 3 -21.28 -6.64 8.76
CA GLU A 3 -22.62 -6.69 9.37
C GLU A 3 -22.57 -7.20 10.81
N ALA A 4 -21.84 -8.31 11.04
CA ALA A 4 -21.76 -8.95 12.34
C ALA A 4 -21.08 -8.07 13.41
N THR A 5 -20.16 -7.19 13.02
CA THR A 5 -19.47 -6.28 13.93
C THR A 5 -20.08 -4.87 13.97
N GLY A 6 -21.02 -4.57 13.06
CA GLY A 6 -21.54 -3.22 12.89
C GLY A 6 -20.52 -2.22 12.31
N ALA A 7 -19.43 -2.69 11.70
CA ALA A 7 -18.40 -1.82 11.15
C ALA A 7 -18.92 -0.96 9.98
N ASP A 8 -18.29 0.20 9.79
CA ASP A 8 -18.61 1.12 8.70
C ASP A 8 -17.98 0.73 7.37
N GLY A 9 -17.06 -0.22 7.35
CA GLY A 9 -16.32 -0.60 6.16
C GLY A 9 -15.26 -1.66 6.37
N ILE A 10 -14.39 -1.79 5.37
CA ILE A 10 -13.20 -2.66 5.38
C ILE A 10 -12.00 -1.86 4.88
N ASP A 11 -10.85 -2.04 5.52
CA ASP A 11 -9.54 -1.66 4.98
C ASP A 11 -8.80 -2.92 4.55
N ILE A 12 -8.23 -2.92 3.33
CA ILE A 12 -7.43 -4.05 2.84
C ILE A 12 -5.96 -3.69 2.93
N ASP A 13 -5.26 -4.38 3.82
CA ASP A 13 -3.81 -4.29 3.98
C ASP A 13 -3.15 -5.56 3.39
N TRP A 14 -3.01 -5.56 2.07
CA TRP A 14 -2.32 -6.62 1.36
C TRP A 14 -0.89 -6.15 1.10
N GLU A 15 0.08 -6.71 1.81
CA GLU A 15 1.50 -6.32 1.72
C GLU A 15 2.39 -7.36 1.04
N TYR A 16 2.73 -7.29 -0.25
CA TYR A 16 2.15 -6.49 -1.33
C TYR A 16 1.74 -7.40 -2.49
N PRO A 17 0.72 -7.03 -3.29
CA PRO A 17 0.33 -7.82 -4.45
C PRO A 17 1.45 -7.76 -5.49
N GLY A 18 1.94 -8.94 -5.88
CA GLY A 18 3.11 -9.10 -6.75
C GLY A 18 4.39 -9.50 -6.02
N GLY A 19 4.42 -9.44 -4.68
CA GLY A 19 5.53 -9.96 -3.87
C GLY A 19 6.14 -8.97 -2.87
N ASN A 20 7.43 -9.12 -2.59
CA ASN A 20 8.21 -8.28 -1.66
C ASN A 20 7.71 -8.21 -0.20
N ARG A 21 7.03 -9.27 0.24
CA ARG A 21 6.50 -9.43 1.60
C ARG A 21 7.56 -9.95 2.56
N ASP A 22 7.12 -10.37 3.75
CA ASP A 22 8.04 -10.89 4.75
C ASP A 22 8.86 -12.11 4.29
N ASP A 23 8.29 -12.90 3.39
CA ASP A 23 8.85 -14.12 2.83
C ASP A 23 9.60 -13.92 1.50
N TYR A 24 9.96 -12.69 1.12
CA TYR A 24 10.59 -12.38 -0.18
C TYR A 24 11.89 -13.17 -0.48
N LYS A 25 12.55 -13.71 0.55
CA LYS A 25 13.73 -14.60 0.42
C LYS A 25 13.37 -16.07 0.16
N ILE A 26 12.14 -16.47 0.46
CA ILE A 26 11.64 -17.84 0.40
C ILE A 26 10.77 -18.02 -0.85
N ILE A 27 9.86 -17.07 -1.10
CA ILE A 27 8.94 -17.10 -2.23
C ILE A 27 9.32 -16.00 -3.22
N PRO A 28 9.81 -16.36 -4.41
CA PRO A 28 10.20 -15.37 -5.41
C PRO A 28 8.96 -14.70 -6.04
N ASN A 29 9.10 -13.42 -6.35
CA ASN A 29 8.00 -12.59 -6.88
C ASN A 29 7.38 -13.15 -8.17
N HIS A 30 8.14 -13.88 -9.01
CA HIS A 30 7.61 -14.47 -10.25
C HIS A 30 6.41 -15.41 -10.02
N ARG A 31 6.30 -16.04 -8.84
CA ARG A 31 5.15 -16.90 -8.49
C ARG A 31 3.89 -16.12 -8.13
N ARG A 32 4.01 -14.80 -8.02
CA ARG A 32 2.97 -13.86 -7.55
C ARG A 32 2.64 -12.78 -8.56
N GLU A 33 3.24 -12.79 -9.76
CA GLU A 33 2.96 -11.80 -10.79
C GLU A 33 1.46 -11.68 -11.12
N TRP A 34 0.73 -12.79 -11.05
CA TRP A 34 -0.72 -12.82 -11.24
C TRP A 34 -1.49 -11.95 -10.23
N GLU A 35 -0.94 -11.73 -9.02
CA GLU A 35 -1.57 -10.90 -7.99
C GLU A 35 -1.69 -9.42 -8.42
N VAL A 36 -0.79 -8.95 -9.29
CA VAL A 36 -0.75 -7.57 -9.79
C VAL A 36 -2.06 -7.20 -10.49
N ASP A 37 -2.51 -8.04 -11.42
CA ASP A 37 -3.77 -7.81 -12.14
C ASP A 37 -5.00 -8.34 -11.38
N ALA A 38 -4.82 -9.27 -10.44
CA ALA A 38 -5.91 -9.77 -9.60
C ALA A 38 -6.33 -8.78 -8.49
N TYR A 39 -5.42 -7.96 -7.98
CA TYR A 39 -5.71 -7.06 -6.87
C TYR A 39 -6.84 -6.04 -7.17
N PRO A 40 -6.86 -5.33 -8.31
CA PRO A 40 -8.00 -4.48 -8.66
C PRO A 40 -9.33 -5.24 -8.80
N LEU A 41 -9.29 -6.50 -9.25
CA LEU A 41 -10.48 -7.35 -9.38
C LEU A 41 -11.05 -7.73 -8.00
N LEU A 42 -10.17 -8.01 -7.03
CA LEU A 42 -10.59 -8.21 -5.64
C LEU A 42 -11.29 -6.96 -5.09
N LEU A 43 -10.69 -5.77 -5.29
CA LEU A 43 -11.29 -4.52 -4.81
C LEU A 43 -12.62 -4.21 -5.48
N GLN A 44 -12.74 -4.51 -6.79
CA GLN A 44 -14.00 -4.40 -7.52
C GLN A 44 -15.06 -5.32 -6.89
N GLN A 45 -14.75 -6.61 -6.69
CA GLN A 45 -15.70 -7.56 -6.11
C GLN A 45 -16.11 -7.15 -4.69
N LEU A 46 -15.16 -6.66 -3.88
CA LEU A 46 -15.46 -6.12 -2.55
C LEU A 46 -16.39 -4.92 -2.63
N ARG A 47 -16.15 -4.00 -3.56
CA ARG A 47 -17.00 -2.84 -3.75
C ARG A 47 -18.41 -3.23 -4.18
N GLU A 48 -18.55 -4.16 -5.11
CA GLU A 48 -19.85 -4.67 -5.56
C GLU A 48 -20.61 -5.33 -4.40
N THR A 49 -19.90 -6.08 -3.54
CA THR A 49 -20.50 -6.78 -2.39
C THR A 49 -20.89 -5.82 -1.26
N LEU A 50 -20.04 -4.84 -0.93
CA LEU A 50 -20.28 -3.88 0.16
C LEU A 50 -21.26 -2.77 -0.23
N GLY A 51 -21.42 -2.51 -1.53
CA GLY A 51 -22.08 -1.32 -2.04
C GLY A 51 -21.28 -0.04 -1.76
N ARG A 52 -21.89 1.11 -2.01
CA ARG A 52 -21.27 2.44 -1.82
C ARG A 52 -21.61 3.10 -0.47
N ASN A 53 -22.44 2.45 0.35
CA ASN A 53 -22.82 2.94 1.69
C ASN A 53 -21.83 2.53 2.79
N LYS A 54 -20.84 1.71 2.46
CA LYS A 54 -19.77 1.27 3.37
C LYS A 54 -18.42 1.74 2.84
N VAL A 55 -17.52 2.04 3.75
CA VAL A 55 -16.15 2.44 3.42
C VAL A 55 -15.37 1.23 2.90
N LEU A 56 -14.63 1.42 1.83
CA LEU A 56 -13.58 0.51 1.37
C LEU A 56 -12.31 1.32 1.20
N SER A 57 -11.32 1.08 2.05
CA SER A 57 -9.99 1.68 1.94
C SER A 57 -8.91 0.63 1.77
N ILE A 58 -7.69 1.08 1.47
CA ILE A 58 -6.53 0.21 1.34
C ILE A 58 -5.31 0.86 1.99
N ALA A 59 -4.51 0.06 2.69
CA ALA A 59 -3.15 0.43 3.06
C ALA A 59 -2.19 0.05 1.92
N VAL A 60 -1.30 0.98 1.55
CA VAL A 60 -0.48 0.84 0.33
C VAL A 60 0.99 1.19 0.59
N PRO A 61 1.95 0.58 -0.13
CA PRO A 61 3.37 0.74 0.17
C PRO A 61 3.89 2.16 -0.06
N GLY A 62 4.80 2.62 0.80
CA GLY A 62 5.54 3.87 0.56
C GLY A 62 6.73 3.73 -0.40
N LEU A 63 7.30 2.53 -0.55
CA LEU A 63 8.56 2.33 -1.29
C LEU A 63 8.32 1.88 -2.74
N GLU A 64 9.08 2.46 -3.68
CA GLU A 64 8.99 2.14 -5.12
C GLU A 64 9.09 0.65 -5.42
N ARG A 65 10.02 -0.04 -4.77
CA ARG A 65 10.24 -1.49 -4.94
C ARG A 65 9.00 -2.34 -4.62
N ASP A 66 8.08 -1.82 -3.83
CA ASP A 66 6.90 -2.53 -3.35
C ASP A 66 5.64 -2.19 -4.18
N LEU A 67 5.74 -1.30 -5.18
CA LEU A 67 4.61 -0.77 -5.97
C LEU A 67 4.21 -1.62 -7.19
N MET A 68 4.45 -2.94 -7.19
CA MET A 68 4.22 -3.82 -8.36
C MET A 68 2.77 -3.74 -8.89
N ALA A 69 1.78 -3.71 -8.01
CA ALA A 69 0.36 -3.55 -8.36
C ALA A 69 -0.10 -2.09 -8.54
N PHE A 70 0.73 -1.12 -8.20
CA PHE A 70 0.39 0.31 -8.14
C PHE A 70 1.08 1.09 -9.27
N THR A 71 0.84 0.63 -10.50
CA THR A 71 1.32 1.25 -11.75
C THR A 71 0.38 2.34 -12.25
N SER A 72 0.82 3.21 -13.17
CA SER A 72 -0.05 4.22 -13.80
C SER A 72 -1.25 3.64 -14.55
N ARG A 73 -1.18 2.36 -14.95
CA ARG A 73 -2.29 1.62 -15.57
C ARG A 73 -3.34 1.18 -14.53
N LEU A 74 -2.91 0.85 -13.31
CA LEU A 74 -3.75 0.19 -12.31
C LEU A 74 -4.22 1.12 -11.19
N VAL A 75 -3.43 2.14 -10.82
CA VAL A 75 -3.80 3.11 -9.78
C VAL A 75 -5.16 3.77 -10.05
N PRO A 76 -5.49 4.22 -11.28
CA PRO A 76 -6.81 4.77 -11.55
C PRO A 76 -7.94 3.75 -11.32
N LYS A 77 -7.76 2.51 -11.78
CA LYS A 77 -8.74 1.42 -11.60
C LYS A 77 -8.95 1.08 -10.13
N ILE A 78 -7.87 1.06 -9.34
CA ILE A 78 -7.90 0.87 -7.88
C ILE A 78 -8.66 2.03 -7.23
N ALA A 79 -8.34 3.27 -7.60
CA ALA A 79 -8.95 4.47 -7.06
C ALA A 79 -10.46 4.57 -7.32
N GLU A 80 -10.97 3.96 -8.40
CA GLU A 80 -12.42 3.88 -8.67
C GLU A 80 -13.18 2.99 -7.66
N GLN A 81 -12.50 1.99 -7.09
CA GLN A 81 -13.14 1.02 -6.19
C GLN A 81 -13.12 1.49 -4.73
N VAL A 82 -12.07 2.17 -4.31
CA VAL A 82 -11.84 2.57 -2.92
C VAL A 82 -12.31 4.01 -2.65
N ASP A 83 -12.66 4.31 -1.41
CA ASP A 83 -12.98 5.67 -0.96
C ASP A 83 -11.69 6.50 -0.85
N PHE A 84 -10.65 5.92 -0.25
CA PHE A 84 -9.32 6.53 -0.11
C PHE A 84 -8.25 5.45 0.08
N ILE A 85 -6.99 5.85 -0.02
CA ILE A 85 -5.83 5.01 0.26
C ILE A 85 -5.00 5.61 1.39
N ASN A 86 -4.47 4.75 2.24
CA ASN A 86 -3.56 5.08 3.32
C ASN A 86 -2.13 4.73 2.90
N ILE A 87 -1.35 5.74 2.49
CA ILE A 87 0.02 5.52 2.03
C ILE A 87 0.92 5.33 3.25
N MET A 88 1.52 4.15 3.37
CA MET A 88 2.38 3.77 4.48
C MET A 88 3.74 4.47 4.37
N THR A 89 3.76 5.77 4.66
CA THR A 89 4.96 6.62 4.69
C THR A 89 5.78 6.45 5.98
N TYR A 90 5.88 5.19 6.40
CA TYR A 90 6.70 4.68 7.50
C TYR A 90 7.36 3.39 7.02
N ASP A 91 8.33 2.89 7.79
CA ASP A 91 9.18 1.76 7.37
C ASP A 91 9.86 1.93 5.99
N LEU A 92 10.13 3.19 5.62
CA LEU A 92 10.86 3.58 4.40
C LEU A 92 12.35 3.20 4.45
N ILE A 93 12.78 2.61 5.56
CA ILE A 93 13.98 1.79 5.70
C ILE A 93 13.55 0.46 6.33
N ASN A 94 14.06 -0.66 5.84
CA ASN A 94 13.83 -1.97 6.43
C ASN A 94 15.05 -2.89 6.27
N ARG A 95 14.90 -4.15 6.67
CA ARG A 95 15.96 -5.17 6.64
C ARG A 95 16.57 -5.46 5.25
N ARG A 96 15.99 -4.91 4.18
CA ARG A 96 16.51 -4.99 2.80
C ARG A 96 17.51 -3.88 2.49
N ASP A 97 17.60 -2.86 3.32
CA ASP A 97 18.45 -1.68 3.08
C ASP A 97 19.81 -1.83 3.76
N THR A 98 20.85 -1.32 3.10
CA THR A 98 22.23 -1.31 3.61
C THR A 98 22.69 0.09 4.04
N VAL A 99 21.82 1.10 3.93
CA VAL A 99 22.11 2.50 4.24
C VAL A 99 21.06 3.06 5.18
N VAL A 100 21.51 3.56 6.33
CA VAL A 100 20.66 4.19 7.36
C VAL A 100 20.03 5.49 6.83
N ARG A 101 18.75 5.69 7.15
CA ARG A 101 17.96 6.88 6.81
C ARG A 101 16.75 6.98 7.74
N HIS A 102 16.01 8.07 7.66
CA HIS A 102 14.75 8.22 8.39
C HIS A 102 13.68 7.25 7.86
N HIS A 103 13.12 6.40 8.73
CA HIS A 103 12.05 5.47 8.32
C HIS A 103 10.71 6.13 8.01
N SER A 104 10.51 7.39 8.44
CA SER A 104 9.31 8.20 8.20
C SER A 104 9.70 9.69 8.01
N GLY A 105 10.77 9.93 7.25
CA GLY A 105 11.27 11.29 6.99
C GLY A 105 10.40 12.06 5.99
N ILE A 106 10.32 13.38 6.12
CA ILE A 106 9.47 14.26 5.28
C ILE A 106 9.79 14.08 3.78
N GLU A 107 11.07 14.05 3.42
CA GLU A 107 11.52 13.99 2.03
C GLU A 107 11.06 12.69 1.33
N ASP A 108 11.31 11.54 1.96
CA ASP A 108 10.89 10.25 1.40
C ASP A 108 9.37 10.07 1.45
N SER A 109 8.71 10.59 2.49
CA SER A 109 7.24 10.60 2.57
C SER A 109 6.60 11.40 1.42
N ARG A 110 7.17 12.57 1.10
CA ARG A 110 6.73 13.39 -0.03
C ARG A 110 6.89 12.65 -1.36
N LYS A 111 8.03 11.97 -1.56
CA LYS A 111 8.26 11.13 -2.76
C LYS A 111 7.25 10.00 -2.87
N SER A 112 6.94 9.32 -1.76
CA SER A 112 5.95 8.25 -1.71
C SER A 112 4.58 8.74 -2.17
N VAL A 113 4.07 9.84 -1.60
CA VAL A 113 2.80 10.43 -2.02
C VAL A 113 2.84 10.86 -3.48
N GLN A 114 3.92 11.53 -3.91
CA GLN A 114 4.04 12.03 -5.27
C GLN A 114 3.99 10.91 -6.32
N ARG A 115 4.60 9.74 -6.06
CA ARG A 115 4.51 8.57 -6.97
C ARG A 115 3.07 8.15 -7.26
N TYR A 116 2.19 8.17 -6.25
CA TYR A 116 0.79 7.83 -6.45
C TYR A 116 0.05 8.89 -7.25
N LEU A 117 0.30 10.17 -6.96
CA LEU A 117 -0.29 11.28 -7.71
C LEU A 117 0.14 11.25 -9.18
N ASP A 118 1.43 11.01 -9.45
CA ASP A 118 1.99 10.88 -10.81
C ASP A 118 1.39 9.68 -11.57
N ARG A 119 0.87 8.69 -10.84
CA ARG A 119 0.20 7.50 -11.39
C ARG A 119 -1.32 7.64 -11.46
N GLY A 120 -1.85 8.83 -11.21
CA GLY A 120 -3.26 9.15 -11.42
C GLY A 120 -4.15 8.94 -10.21
N LEU A 121 -3.60 8.84 -8.99
CA LEU A 121 -4.42 8.90 -7.78
C LEU A 121 -5.02 10.31 -7.60
N PRO A 122 -6.34 10.44 -7.42
CA PRO A 122 -6.95 11.72 -7.03
C PRO A 122 -6.41 12.20 -5.67
N ARG A 123 -6.07 13.49 -5.58
CA ARG A 123 -5.44 14.06 -4.36
C ARG A 123 -6.31 13.93 -3.11
N ASP A 124 -7.61 14.02 -3.27
CA ASP A 124 -8.63 13.88 -2.22
C ASP A 124 -8.78 12.44 -1.70
N LYS A 125 -8.17 11.47 -2.37
CA LYS A 125 -8.13 10.06 -1.94
C LYS A 125 -6.82 9.65 -1.27
N ALA A 126 -5.87 10.57 -1.10
CA ALA A 126 -4.54 10.26 -0.57
C ALA A 126 -4.41 10.65 0.90
N ASN A 127 -4.28 9.66 1.78
CA ASN A 127 -3.93 9.87 3.18
C ASN A 127 -2.44 9.61 3.43
N LEU A 128 -1.79 10.49 4.19
CA LEU A 128 -0.40 10.37 4.63
C LEU A 128 -0.32 9.53 5.91
N GLY A 129 0.52 8.49 5.94
CA GLY A 129 0.78 7.68 7.13
C GLY A 129 1.83 8.29 8.07
N LEU A 130 1.61 8.18 9.38
CA LEU A 130 2.55 8.65 10.41
C LEU A 130 3.00 7.47 11.29
N GLY A 131 4.32 7.25 11.38
CA GLY A 131 4.89 6.25 12.27
C GLY A 131 4.95 6.73 13.72
N TYR A 132 4.03 6.28 14.58
CA TYR A 132 4.06 6.56 16.03
C TYR A 132 4.97 5.59 16.79
N TYR A 133 6.10 5.23 16.18
CA TYR A 133 7.12 4.34 16.70
C TYR A 133 8.47 4.73 16.11
N ALA A 134 9.55 4.32 16.76
CA ALA A 134 10.91 4.49 16.25
C ALA A 134 11.40 3.21 15.59
N LYS A 135 12.25 3.38 14.56
CA LYS A 135 13.03 2.29 13.99
C LYS A 135 14.50 2.52 14.24
N TRP A 136 15.18 1.49 14.72
CA TRP A 136 16.61 1.50 14.96
C TRP A 136 17.29 0.52 13.99
N VAL A 137 18.55 0.79 13.68
CA VAL A 137 19.40 -0.05 12.83
C VAL A 137 20.74 -0.18 13.54
N LEU A 138 21.28 -1.38 13.62
CA LEU A 138 22.64 -1.61 14.08
C LEU A 138 23.60 -1.26 12.94
N THR A 139 24.52 -0.33 13.17
CA THR A 139 25.60 -0.01 12.24
C THR A 139 26.85 -0.80 12.60
N GLU A 140 27.65 -1.17 11.59
CA GLU A 140 29.02 -1.62 11.81
C GLU A 140 29.89 -0.42 12.21
N ASP A 141 30.92 -0.67 13.04
CA ASP A 141 31.92 0.33 13.47
C ASP A 141 32.92 0.69 12.35
#